data_AF-A0A7Y3GC88-F1
#
_entry.id   AF-A0A7Y3GC88-F1
#
_cell.length_a   1.000
_cell.length_b   1.000
_cell.length_c   1.000
_cell.angle_alpha   90.00
_cell.angle_beta   90.00
_cell.angle_gamma   90.00
#
_symmetry.space_group_name_H-M   'P 1'
#
loop_
_entity.id
_entity.type
_entity.pdbx_description
1 polymer ?
#
loop_
_entity_poly.entity_id
_entity_poly.type
_entity_poly.pdbx_seq_one_letter_code
_entity_poly.pdbx_strand_id
1 'polypeptide(L)'
;MSGSDGAGSQQREPVRPLPPTPVDAASAAKKKGGSDLGARIFTASILIPLVLYLIAVGGPLYLAAVIGFVLLGMREFYSLIAEKGAHPITNWGYAAGAALPIVASVGNEYHVTMLMTAVMLGVMVSQLRRPRIEEALANISGTFFGVFYVGWLFSHTIVLRNFHEVVDSKYGPAAAALHAPDSGAYYMVFAATCLVACDAGAYFAGRQFGRRKLAPQISPGKSVEGAVGGVIVGTLFGPITKGVIELFWP
;
A
#
# COMPACT_ATOMS: atom_id res chain seq x y z
N MET A 1 62.94 28.86 5.00
CA MET A 1 62.07 29.51 4.00
C MET A 1 61.65 28.40 3.03
N SER A 2 60.52 27.73 3.29
CA SER A 2 59.14 28.06 2.90
C SER A 2 58.83 27.66 1.45
N GLY A 3 57.83 26.79 1.27
CA GLY A 3 57.30 26.42 -0.05
C GLY A 3 56.46 25.14 -0.03
N SER A 4 55.32 25.17 0.67
CA SER A 4 54.26 24.17 0.61
C SER A 4 53.24 24.56 -0.48
N ASP A 5 53.07 23.75 -1.51
CA ASP A 5 51.98 23.93 -2.47
C ASP A 5 50.92 22.84 -2.31
N GLY A 6 49.80 23.25 -1.72
CA GLY A 6 48.62 22.44 -1.53
C GLY A 6 47.85 22.25 -2.84
N ALA A 7 47.57 21.00 -3.16
CA ALA A 7 46.61 20.64 -4.20
C ALA A 7 45.19 21.03 -3.74
N GLY A 8 44.71 22.18 -4.20
CA GLY A 8 43.34 22.64 -4.00
C GLY A 8 42.36 21.74 -4.74
N SER A 9 41.43 21.13 -4.00
CA SER A 9 40.27 20.43 -4.52
C SER A 9 39.32 21.42 -5.19
N GLN A 10 39.24 21.38 -6.53
CA GLN A 10 38.21 22.10 -7.27
C GLN A 10 36.83 21.48 -6.95
N GLN A 11 36.07 22.14 -6.08
CA GLN A 11 34.64 21.87 -5.91
C GLN A 11 33.94 22.17 -7.24
N ARG A 12 33.37 21.14 -7.88
CA ARG A 12 32.51 21.32 -9.05
C ARG A 12 31.27 22.07 -8.63
N GLU A 13 31.03 23.24 -9.20
CA GLU A 13 29.79 23.98 -8.99
C GLU A 13 28.56 23.12 -9.36
N PRO A 14 27.48 23.17 -8.57
CA PRO A 14 26.25 22.47 -8.90
C PRO A 14 25.66 23.05 -10.19
N VAL A 15 25.50 22.20 -11.20
CA VAL A 15 24.86 22.54 -12.48
C VAL A 15 23.45 23.04 -12.21
N ARG A 16 23.25 24.36 -12.30
CA ARG A 16 21.93 24.98 -12.12
C ARG A 16 21.09 24.70 -13.37
N PRO A 17 19.90 24.08 -13.24
CA PRO A 17 19.02 23.87 -14.40
C PRO A 17 18.71 25.20 -15.07
N LEU A 18 18.91 25.27 -16.39
CA LEU A 18 18.55 26.45 -17.18
C LEU A 18 17.04 26.69 -17.08
N PRO A 19 16.59 27.95 -16.96
CA PRO A 19 15.16 28.26 -17.02
C PRO A 19 14.57 27.74 -18.34
N PRO A 20 13.35 27.18 -18.31
CA PRO A 20 12.72 26.62 -19.50
C PRO A 20 12.62 27.68 -20.58
N THR A 21 12.93 27.30 -21.82
CA THR A 21 12.82 28.24 -22.93
C THR A 21 11.35 28.66 -23.12
N PRO A 22 11.05 29.83 -23.71
CA PRO A 22 9.67 30.27 -23.94
C PRO A 22 8.82 29.24 -24.70
N VAL A 23 9.45 28.41 -25.52
CA VAL A 23 8.82 27.30 -26.25
C VAL A 23 8.44 26.15 -25.32
N ASP A 24 9.30 25.81 -24.36
CA ASP A 24 9.03 24.81 -23.32
C ASP A 24 7.93 25.29 -22.36
N ALA A 25 7.93 26.58 -22.02
CA ALA A 25 6.92 27.21 -21.18
C ALA A 25 5.54 27.24 -21.86
N ALA A 26 5.49 27.55 -23.16
CA ALA A 26 4.27 27.53 -23.96
C ALA A 26 3.72 26.10 -24.17
N SER A 27 4.60 25.12 -24.38
CA SER A 27 4.25 23.69 -24.48
C SER A 27 3.74 23.13 -23.16
N ALA A 28 4.36 23.50 -22.03
CA ALA A 28 3.92 23.11 -20.69
C ALA A 28 2.59 23.79 -20.29
N ALA A 29 2.36 25.04 -20.71
CA ALA A 29 1.10 25.73 -20.51
C ALA A 29 -0.06 25.10 -21.32
N LYS A 30 0.23 24.56 -22.51
CA LYS A 30 -0.76 23.91 -23.38
C LYS A 30 -1.20 22.52 -22.90
N LYS A 31 -0.47 21.90 -21.96
CA LYS A 31 -0.75 20.55 -21.42
C LYS A 31 -1.63 20.53 -20.16
N LYS A 32 -2.06 21.69 -19.64
CA LYS A 32 -3.01 21.81 -18.53
C LYS A 32 -4.37 22.27 -19.06
N GLY A 33 -5.31 21.34 -19.27
CA GLY A 33 -6.68 21.78 -19.57
C GLY A 33 -7.69 20.78 -20.15
N GLY A 34 -7.48 19.46 -20.05
CA GLY A 34 -8.52 18.47 -20.36
C GLY A 34 -8.94 17.74 -19.08
N SER A 35 -10.24 17.70 -18.78
CA SER A 35 -10.76 17.15 -17.51
C SER A 35 -10.50 15.65 -17.37
N ASP A 36 -9.43 15.30 -16.64
CA ASP A 36 -9.12 13.95 -16.15
C ASP A 36 -10.25 13.34 -15.29
N LEU A 37 -11.26 14.14 -14.93
CA LEU A 37 -12.45 13.68 -14.21
C LEU A 37 -13.21 12.59 -14.99
N GLY A 38 -13.35 12.73 -16.30
CA GLY A 38 -14.06 11.73 -17.12
C GLY A 38 -13.34 10.38 -17.11
N ALA A 39 -12.01 10.38 -17.24
CA ALA A 39 -11.19 9.17 -17.17
C ALA A 39 -11.25 8.52 -15.79
N ARG A 40 -11.20 9.32 -14.71
CA ARG A 40 -11.33 8.83 -13.33
C ARG A 40 -12.70 8.21 -13.03
N ILE A 41 -13.78 8.84 -13.49
CA ILE A 41 -15.14 8.29 -13.32
C ILE A 41 -15.26 6.98 -14.09
N PHE A 42 -14.75 6.93 -15.32
CA PHE A 42 -14.77 5.71 -16.13
C PHE A 42 -14.00 4.57 -15.46
N THR A 43 -12.76 4.79 -15.03
CA THR A 43 -11.97 3.76 -14.35
C THR A 43 -12.60 3.32 -13.03
N ALA A 44 -13.12 4.24 -12.22
CA ALA A 44 -13.83 3.92 -10.98
C ALA A 44 -15.11 3.11 -11.24
N SER A 45 -15.86 3.44 -12.30
CA SER A 45 -17.10 2.73 -12.66
C SER A 45 -16.89 1.28 -13.06
N ILE A 46 -15.69 0.92 -13.53
CA ILE A 46 -15.33 -0.46 -13.87
C ILE A 46 -14.69 -1.15 -12.67
N LEU A 47 -13.76 -0.48 -12.00
CA LEU A 47 -12.96 -1.09 -10.94
C LEU A 47 -13.77 -1.35 -9.67
N ILE A 48 -14.69 -0.47 -9.29
CA ILE A 48 -15.50 -0.65 -8.07
C ILE A 48 -16.39 -1.90 -8.20
N PRO A 49 -17.22 -2.08 -9.25
CA PRO A 49 -18.01 -3.30 -9.41
C PRO A 49 -17.13 -4.55 -9.54
N LEU A 50 -15.98 -4.46 -10.21
CA LEU A 50 -15.04 -5.58 -10.31
C LEU A 50 -14.52 -6.01 -8.93
N VAL A 51 -14.10 -5.06 -8.09
CA VAL A 51 -13.63 -5.35 -6.73
C VAL A 51 -14.76 -5.92 -5.87
N LEU A 52 -15.97 -5.36 -5.94
CA LEU A 52 -17.13 -5.89 -5.23
C LEU A 52 -17.49 -7.31 -5.70
N TYR A 53 -17.40 -7.58 -7.00
CA TYR A 53 -17.61 -8.92 -7.56
C TYR A 53 -16.56 -9.91 -7.05
N LEU A 54 -15.28 -9.53 -7.03
CA LEU A 54 -14.20 -10.37 -6.49
C LEU A 54 -14.42 -10.68 -5.00
N ILE A 55 -14.86 -9.69 -4.21
CA ILE A 55 -15.21 -9.87 -2.80
C ILE A 55 -16.42 -10.80 -2.67
N ALA A 56 -17.47 -10.62 -3.49
CA ALA A 56 -18.66 -11.46 -3.43
C ALA A 56 -18.33 -12.93 -3.73
N VAL A 57 -17.60 -13.21 -4.82
CA VAL A 57 -17.24 -14.58 -5.23
C VAL A 57 -16.27 -15.25 -4.28
N GLY A 58 -15.25 -14.52 -3.78
CA GLY A 58 -14.24 -15.10 -2.90
C GLY A 58 -13.42 -16.23 -3.56
N GLY A 59 -12.92 -17.15 -2.73
CA GLY A 59 -12.26 -18.38 -3.18
C GLY A 59 -10.98 -18.18 -3.99
N PRO A 60 -10.63 -19.14 -4.88
CA PRO A 60 -9.38 -19.10 -5.66
C PRO A 60 -9.28 -17.91 -6.60
N LEU A 61 -10.41 -17.41 -7.14
CA LEU A 61 -10.41 -16.25 -8.01
C LEU A 61 -10.00 -14.98 -7.25
N TYR A 62 -10.56 -14.79 -6.05
CA TYR A 62 -10.17 -13.69 -5.17
C TYR A 62 -8.69 -13.80 -4.77
N LEU A 63 -8.20 -14.99 -4.42
CA LEU A 63 -6.79 -15.24 -4.12
C LEU A 63 -5.89 -14.85 -5.30
N ALA A 64 -6.22 -15.28 -6.52
CA ALA A 64 -5.45 -14.95 -7.71
C ALA A 64 -5.41 -13.43 -7.96
N ALA A 65 -6.54 -12.74 -7.77
CA ALA A 65 -6.60 -11.28 -7.88
C ALA A 65 -5.74 -10.58 -6.82
N VAL A 66 -5.78 -11.05 -5.56
CA VAL A 66 -4.94 -10.52 -4.47
C VAL A 66 -3.45 -10.72 -4.77
N ILE A 67 -3.04 -11.90 -5.25
CA ILE A 67 -1.65 -12.15 -5.68
C ILE A 67 -1.26 -11.16 -6.80
N GLY A 68 -2.13 -10.96 -7.79
CA GLY A 68 -1.92 -9.99 -8.86
C GLY A 68 -1.70 -8.58 -8.32
N PHE A 69 -2.57 -8.10 -7.43
CA PHE A 69 -2.44 -6.78 -6.81
C PHE A 69 -1.18 -6.64 -5.95
N VAL A 70 -0.81 -7.68 -5.19
CA VAL A 70 0.45 -7.70 -4.43
C VAL A 70 1.64 -7.57 -5.36
N LEU A 71 1.71 -8.38 -6.42
CA LEU A 71 2.86 -8.34 -7.35
C LEU A 71 2.95 -7.01 -8.10
N LEU A 72 1.82 -6.44 -8.51
CA LEU A 72 1.78 -5.10 -9.11
C LEU A 72 2.24 -4.03 -8.11
N GLY A 73 1.72 -4.04 -6.89
CA GLY A 73 2.11 -3.11 -5.84
C GLY A 73 3.59 -3.23 -5.48
N MET A 74 4.12 -4.45 -5.43
CA MET A 74 5.53 -4.72 -5.17
C MET A 74 6.42 -4.22 -6.30
N ARG A 75 5.96 -4.31 -7.56
CA ARG A 75 6.69 -3.78 -8.70
C ARG A 75 6.86 -2.27 -8.60
N GLU A 76 5.77 -1.55 -8.34
CA GLU A 76 5.81 -0.10 -8.15
C GLU A 76 6.67 0.26 -6.93
N PHE A 77 6.50 -0.46 -5.82
CA PHE A 77 7.27 -0.23 -4.61
C PHE A 77 8.79 -0.43 -4.83
N TYR A 78 9.20 -1.54 -5.46
CA TYR A 78 10.61 -1.79 -5.74
C TYR A 78 11.20 -0.82 -6.75
N SER A 79 10.41 -0.33 -7.71
CA SER A 79 10.84 0.76 -8.60
C SER A 79 11.19 2.02 -7.81
N LEU A 80 10.33 2.42 -6.87
CA LEU A 80 10.57 3.60 -6.02
C LEU A 80 11.79 3.44 -5.11
N ILE A 81 12.06 2.22 -4.62
CA ILE A 81 13.27 1.93 -3.84
C ILE A 81 14.51 1.96 -4.75
N ALA A 82 14.40 1.47 -5.98
CA ALA A 82 15.47 1.49 -6.97
C ALA A 82 15.88 2.92 -7.36
N GLU A 83 14.90 3.81 -7.53
CA GLU A 83 15.13 5.23 -7.80
C GLU A 83 15.87 5.95 -6.66
N LYS A 84 15.80 5.43 -5.43
CA LYS A 84 16.52 5.95 -4.26
C LYS A 84 17.92 5.36 -4.09
N GLY A 85 18.39 4.56 -5.05
CA GLY A 85 19.76 4.02 -5.11
C GLY A 85 19.96 2.68 -4.39
N ALA A 86 18.90 2.02 -3.93
CA ALA A 86 18.97 0.65 -3.43
C ALA A 86 18.64 -0.35 -4.55
N HIS A 87 19.08 -1.60 -4.44
CA HIS A 87 18.79 -2.66 -5.41
C HIS A 87 18.09 -3.83 -4.72
N PRO A 88 16.76 -3.78 -4.55
CA PRO A 88 15.99 -4.87 -3.96
C PRO A 88 16.22 -6.19 -4.70
N ILE A 89 16.18 -7.29 -3.94
CA ILE A 89 16.31 -8.66 -4.46
C ILE A 89 14.94 -9.11 -4.95
N THR A 90 14.55 -8.60 -6.12
CA THR A 90 13.19 -8.70 -6.66
C THR A 90 12.70 -10.15 -6.80
N ASN A 91 13.55 -11.10 -7.19
CA ASN A 91 13.14 -12.50 -7.36
C ASN A 91 12.63 -13.13 -6.05
N TRP A 92 13.41 -12.99 -4.97
CA TRP A 92 13.01 -13.45 -3.63
C TRP A 92 11.83 -12.66 -3.10
N GLY A 93 11.81 -11.35 -3.37
CA GLY A 93 10.68 -10.48 -3.03
C GLY A 93 9.36 -10.96 -3.65
N TYR A 94 9.29 -11.10 -4.97
CA TYR A 94 8.08 -11.54 -5.65
C TYR A 94 7.66 -12.96 -5.29
N ALA A 95 8.61 -13.88 -5.12
CA ALA A 95 8.30 -15.24 -4.67
C ALA A 95 7.64 -15.23 -3.29
N ALA A 96 8.19 -14.46 -2.34
CA ALA A 96 7.60 -14.28 -1.02
C ALA A 96 6.25 -13.57 -1.07
N GLY A 97 6.15 -12.51 -1.88
CA GLY A 97 4.92 -11.72 -2.08
C GLY A 97 3.78 -12.55 -2.64
N ALA A 98 4.05 -13.48 -3.56
CA ALA A 98 3.04 -14.41 -4.07
C ALA A 98 2.71 -15.53 -3.07
N ALA A 99 3.70 -16.01 -2.31
CA ALA A 99 3.50 -17.05 -1.31
C ALA A 99 2.64 -16.59 -0.12
N LEU A 100 2.73 -15.30 0.27
CA LEU A 100 2.02 -14.78 1.43
C LEU A 100 0.49 -14.90 1.35
N PRO A 101 -0.19 -14.45 0.28
CA PRO A 101 -1.63 -14.67 0.14
C PRO A 101 -2.02 -16.16 0.13
N ILE A 102 -1.18 -17.01 -0.46
CA ILE A 102 -1.41 -18.47 -0.51
C ILE A 102 -1.38 -19.04 0.91
N VAL A 103 -0.31 -18.77 1.66
CA VAL A 103 -0.17 -19.23 3.04
C VAL A 103 -1.25 -18.62 3.94
N ALA A 104 -1.68 -17.38 3.69
CA ALA A 104 -2.81 -16.77 4.39
C ALA A 104 -4.16 -17.45 4.10
N SER A 105 -4.31 -18.06 2.91
CA SER A 105 -5.55 -18.74 2.52
C SER A 105 -5.67 -20.18 3.02
N VAL A 106 -4.56 -20.94 3.09
CA VAL A 106 -4.57 -22.36 3.47
C VAL A 106 -3.81 -22.68 4.76
N GLY A 107 -3.00 -21.74 5.23
CA GLY A 107 -2.11 -21.94 6.37
C GLY A 107 -2.67 -21.43 7.69
N ASN A 108 -1.77 -21.25 8.66
CA ASN A 108 -2.04 -20.71 9.98
C ASN A 108 -1.06 -19.55 10.23
N GLU A 109 -1.32 -18.71 11.23
CA GLU A 109 -0.45 -17.63 11.70
C GLU A 109 1.00 -18.06 11.91
N TYR A 110 1.23 -19.30 12.37
CA TYR A 110 2.57 -19.87 12.49
C TYR A 110 3.26 -20.05 11.13
N HIS A 111 2.55 -20.53 10.11
CA HIS A 111 3.11 -20.69 8.76
C HIS A 111 3.48 -19.34 8.15
N VAL A 112 2.65 -18.31 8.32
CA VAL A 112 2.98 -16.97 7.82
C VAL A 112 4.20 -16.41 8.57
N THR A 113 4.26 -16.57 9.89
CA THR A 113 5.41 -16.14 10.71
C THR A 113 6.70 -16.86 10.32
N MET A 114 6.63 -18.18 10.09
CA MET A 114 7.76 -18.98 9.59
C MET A 114 8.20 -18.51 8.21
N LEU A 115 7.25 -18.24 7.30
CA LEU A 115 7.56 -17.72 5.96
C LEU A 115 8.26 -16.36 6.06
N MET A 116 7.77 -15.42 6.86
CA MET A 116 8.41 -14.12 7.05
C MET A 116 9.82 -14.24 7.65
N THR A 117 10.00 -15.16 8.59
CA THR A 117 11.32 -15.44 9.18
C THR A 117 12.27 -16.02 8.13
N ALA A 118 11.79 -16.99 7.33
CA ALA A 118 12.56 -17.57 6.22
C ALA A 118 12.90 -16.54 5.15
N VAL A 119 11.99 -15.62 4.83
CA VAL A 119 12.24 -14.53 3.88
C VAL A 119 13.29 -13.58 4.44
N MET A 120 13.19 -13.16 5.70
CA MET A 120 14.19 -12.30 6.33
C MET A 120 15.57 -12.96 6.29
N LEU A 121 15.67 -14.20 6.77
CA LEU A 121 16.93 -14.94 6.78
C LEU A 121 17.46 -15.18 5.37
N GLY A 122 16.61 -15.55 4.41
CA GLY A 122 17.00 -15.78 3.02
C GLY A 122 17.55 -14.51 2.36
N VAL A 123 16.88 -13.37 2.56
CA VAL A 123 17.34 -12.07 2.08
C VAL A 123 18.67 -11.69 2.73
N MET A 124 18.84 -11.90 4.04
CA MET A 124 20.12 -11.66 4.72
C MET A 124 21.24 -12.56 4.16
N VAL A 125 21.02 -13.88 4.09
CA VAL A 125 21.98 -14.88 3.57
C VAL A 125 22.43 -14.52 2.15
N SER A 126 21.49 -14.09 1.30
CA SER A 126 21.80 -13.72 -0.09
C SER A 126 22.71 -12.49 -0.22
N GLN A 127 22.83 -11.67 0.83
CA GLN A 127 23.62 -10.44 0.84
C GLN A 127 24.96 -10.58 1.59
N LEU A 128 25.28 -11.75 2.19
CA LEU A 128 26.54 -11.98 2.92
C LEU A 128 27.80 -11.74 2.07
N ARG A 129 27.70 -11.90 0.74
CA ARG A 129 28.83 -11.73 -0.18
C ARG A 129 29.01 -10.29 -0.67
N ARG A 130 28.19 -9.34 -0.20
CA ARG A 130 28.32 -7.94 -0.61
C ARG A 130 29.49 -7.28 0.10
N PRO A 131 30.39 -6.60 -0.63
CA PRO A 131 31.57 -5.97 -0.04
C PRO A 131 31.23 -4.72 0.79
N ARG A 132 30.06 -4.09 0.56
CA ARG A 132 29.62 -2.87 1.24
C ARG A 132 28.40 -3.15 2.10
N ILE A 133 28.54 -2.95 3.41
CA ILE A 133 27.49 -3.20 4.40
C ILE A 133 26.30 -2.26 4.18
N GLU A 134 26.54 -1.00 3.82
CA GLU A 134 25.50 0.00 3.57
C GLU A 134 24.57 -0.43 2.42
N GLU A 135 25.16 -0.90 1.32
CA GLU A 135 24.40 -1.44 0.18
C GLU A 135 23.64 -2.72 0.55
N ALA A 136 24.27 -3.61 1.33
CA ALA A 136 23.63 -4.84 1.80
C ALA A 136 22.40 -4.52 2.66
N LEU A 137 22.53 -3.61 3.64
CA LEU A 137 21.43 -3.19 4.51
C LEU A 137 20.31 -2.53 3.72
N ALA A 138 20.64 -1.61 2.81
CA ALA A 138 19.64 -0.95 1.97
C ALA A 138 18.84 -1.96 1.12
N ASN A 139 19.52 -2.97 0.55
CA ASN A 139 18.87 -4.01 -0.24
C ASN A 139 18.01 -4.95 0.61
N ILE A 140 18.50 -5.35 1.79
CA ILE A 140 17.75 -6.18 2.74
C ILE A 140 16.48 -5.44 3.16
N SER A 141 16.62 -4.20 3.65
CA SER A 141 15.50 -3.38 4.09
C SER A 141 14.51 -3.11 2.96
N GLY A 142 14.99 -2.74 1.78
CA GLY A 142 14.13 -2.50 0.61
C GLY A 142 13.33 -3.73 0.22
N THR A 143 13.98 -4.90 0.15
CA THR A 143 13.33 -6.15 -0.23
C THR A 143 12.31 -6.57 0.83
N PHE A 144 12.76 -6.71 2.09
CA PHE A 144 11.92 -7.16 3.19
C PHE A 144 10.74 -6.21 3.43
N PHE A 145 10.96 -4.90 3.35
CA PHE A 145 9.87 -3.93 3.52
C PHE A 145 8.85 -4.04 2.40
N GLY A 146 9.25 -4.31 1.14
CA GLY A 146 8.27 -4.58 0.08
C GLY A 146 7.43 -5.83 0.35
N VAL A 147 8.06 -6.92 0.81
CA VAL A 147 7.35 -8.16 1.18
C VAL A 147 6.41 -7.91 2.36
N PHE A 148 6.89 -7.26 3.42
CA PHE A 148 6.12 -6.99 4.63
C PHE A 148 5.00 -5.98 4.40
N TYR A 149 5.34 -4.81 3.85
CA TYR A 149 4.39 -3.70 3.71
C TYR A 149 3.35 -3.97 2.63
N VAL A 150 3.77 -4.46 1.46
CA VAL A 150 2.83 -4.72 0.35
C VAL A 150 2.26 -6.13 0.46
N GLY A 151 3.10 -7.16 0.53
CA GLY A 151 2.64 -8.55 0.52
C GLY A 151 1.86 -8.93 1.79
N TRP A 152 2.48 -8.78 2.97
CA TRP A 152 1.89 -9.27 4.21
C TRP A 152 0.67 -8.45 4.63
N LEU A 153 0.73 -7.11 4.63
CA LEU A 153 -0.43 -6.30 5.00
C LEU A 153 -1.60 -6.49 4.03
N PHE A 154 -1.35 -6.55 2.71
CA PHE A 154 -2.43 -6.76 1.75
C PHE A 154 -3.03 -8.17 1.83
N SER A 155 -2.24 -9.18 2.26
CA SER A 155 -2.75 -10.54 2.52
C SER A 155 -3.78 -10.60 3.66
N HIS A 156 -3.89 -9.58 4.52
CA HIS A 156 -4.96 -9.53 5.54
C HIS A 156 -6.35 -9.42 4.91
N THR A 157 -6.45 -8.99 3.66
CA THR A 157 -7.71 -9.01 2.90
C THR A 157 -8.21 -10.44 2.64
N ILE A 158 -7.33 -11.43 2.60
CA ILE A 158 -7.69 -12.87 2.52
C ILE A 158 -8.24 -13.32 3.87
N VAL A 159 -7.52 -13.02 4.96
CA VAL A 159 -7.92 -13.38 6.32
C VAL A 159 -9.28 -12.76 6.68
N LEU A 160 -9.49 -11.49 6.30
CA LEU A 160 -10.75 -10.79 6.54
C LEU A 160 -11.89 -11.34 5.67
N ARG A 161 -11.62 -11.70 4.41
CA ARG A 161 -12.63 -12.32 3.53
C ARG A 161 -13.05 -13.71 4.02
N ASN A 162 -12.14 -14.44 4.65
CA ASN A 162 -12.36 -15.78 5.20
C ASN A 162 -12.60 -15.75 6.72
N PHE A 163 -13.09 -14.63 7.25
CA PHE A 163 -13.22 -14.41 8.69
C PHE A 163 -13.94 -15.54 9.43
N HIS A 164 -15.06 -16.04 8.89
CA HIS A 164 -15.81 -17.14 9.50
C HIS A 164 -14.96 -18.41 9.65
N GLU A 165 -14.22 -18.81 8.60
CA GLU A 165 -13.32 -19.98 8.62
C GLU A 165 -12.16 -19.78 9.61
N VAL A 166 -11.65 -18.56 9.71
CA VAL A 166 -10.60 -18.19 10.67
C VAL A 166 -11.11 -18.29 12.11
N VAL A 167 -12.35 -17.85 12.37
CA VAL A 167 -12.96 -17.95 13.71
C VAL A 167 -13.25 -19.41 14.05
N ASP A 168 -13.80 -20.19 13.12
CA ASP A 168 -14.08 -21.62 13.30
C ASP A 168 -12.81 -22.41 13.66
N SER A 169 -11.73 -22.19 12.90
CA SER A 169 -10.46 -22.88 13.14
C SER A 169 -9.75 -22.47 14.44
N LYS A 170 -9.91 -21.23 14.92
CA LYS A 170 -9.23 -20.75 16.14
C LYS A 170 -10.03 -20.89 17.43
N TYR A 171 -11.33 -20.64 17.37
CA TYR A 171 -12.20 -20.54 18.54
C TYR A 171 -13.29 -21.62 18.56
N GLY A 172 -13.39 -22.43 17.50
CA GLY A 172 -14.33 -23.53 17.37
C GLY A 172 -15.68 -23.11 16.79
N PRO A 173 -16.53 -24.10 16.46
CA PRO A 173 -17.77 -23.89 15.73
C PRO A 173 -18.81 -23.08 16.51
N ALA A 174 -18.78 -23.14 17.85
CA ALA A 174 -19.68 -22.36 18.69
C ALA A 174 -19.42 -20.84 18.58
N ALA A 175 -18.16 -20.43 18.43
CA ALA A 175 -17.81 -19.03 18.21
C ALA A 175 -18.12 -18.60 16.78
N ALA A 176 -17.87 -19.47 15.79
CA ALA A 176 -18.18 -19.20 14.39
C ALA A 176 -19.69 -19.01 14.16
N ALA A 177 -20.54 -19.77 14.86
CA ALA A 177 -21.99 -19.66 14.79
C ALA A 177 -22.56 -18.29 15.20
N LEU A 178 -21.78 -17.45 15.89
CA LEU A 178 -22.16 -16.06 16.20
C LEU A 178 -22.06 -15.13 14.97
N HIS A 179 -21.45 -15.60 13.89
CA HIS A 179 -21.23 -14.85 12.66
C HIS A 179 -21.84 -15.61 11.48
N ALA A 180 -22.43 -14.88 10.52
CA ALA A 180 -22.89 -15.51 9.29
C ALA A 180 -21.70 -16.11 8.50
N PRO A 181 -21.89 -17.22 7.76
CA PRO A 181 -20.84 -17.83 6.95
C PRO A 181 -20.16 -16.83 5.99
N ASP A 182 -20.94 -15.92 5.40
CA ASP A 182 -20.44 -14.89 4.46
C ASP A 182 -20.06 -13.55 5.13
N SER A 183 -19.97 -13.52 6.46
CA SER A 183 -19.63 -12.30 7.22
C SER A 183 -18.31 -11.66 6.81
N GLY A 184 -17.36 -12.43 6.27
CA GLY A 184 -16.09 -11.90 5.76
C GLY A 184 -16.26 -10.96 4.57
N ALA A 185 -17.21 -11.23 3.66
CA ALA A 185 -17.51 -10.32 2.55
C ALA A 185 -18.11 -9.00 3.07
N TYR A 186 -18.99 -9.08 4.07
CA TYR A 186 -19.53 -7.91 4.76
C TYR A 186 -18.42 -7.07 5.39
N TYR A 187 -17.49 -7.67 6.14
CA TYR A 187 -16.40 -6.93 6.78
C TYR A 187 -15.45 -6.27 5.78
N MET A 188 -15.23 -6.90 4.62
CA MET A 188 -14.46 -6.31 3.52
C MET A 188 -15.13 -5.06 2.95
N VAL A 189 -16.43 -5.12 2.65
CA VAL A 189 -17.20 -3.96 2.15
C VAL A 189 -17.30 -2.85 3.21
N PHE A 190 -17.50 -3.24 4.47
CA PHE A 190 -17.48 -2.33 5.60
C PHE A 190 -16.14 -1.59 5.71
N ALA A 191 -15.02 -2.31 5.71
CA ALA A 191 -13.69 -1.72 5.78
C ALA A 191 -13.40 -0.80 4.58
N ALA A 192 -13.75 -1.22 3.37
CA ALA A 192 -13.57 -0.42 2.16
C ALA A 192 -14.39 0.87 2.19
N THR A 193 -15.65 0.81 2.64
CA THR A 193 -16.52 1.98 2.72
C THR A 193 -16.04 2.96 3.78
N CYS A 194 -15.66 2.47 4.96
CA CYS A 194 -15.08 3.28 6.02
C CYS A 194 -13.77 3.95 5.58
N LEU A 195 -12.92 3.23 4.84
CA LEU A 195 -11.66 3.76 4.29
C LEU A 195 -11.92 4.90 3.30
N VAL A 196 -12.79 4.67 2.30
CA VAL A 196 -13.13 5.68 1.28
C VAL A 196 -13.80 6.90 1.92
N ALA A 197 -14.70 6.68 2.88
CA ALA A 197 -15.35 7.76 3.63
C ALA A 197 -14.36 8.55 4.49
N CYS A 198 -13.39 7.88 5.11
CA CYS A 198 -12.32 8.52 5.88
C CYS A 198 -11.47 9.44 4.98
N ASP A 199 -11.04 8.97 3.82
CA ASP A 199 -10.25 9.77 2.88
C ASP A 199 -11.05 10.98 2.35
N ALA A 200 -12.32 10.79 2.01
CA ALA A 200 -13.21 11.88 1.60
C ALA A 200 -13.40 12.90 2.73
N GLY A 201 -13.70 12.44 3.94
CA GLY A 201 -13.84 13.27 5.12
C GLY A 201 -12.57 14.07 5.42
N ALA A 202 -11.41 13.43 5.32
CA ALA A 202 -10.12 14.08 5.53
C ALA A 202 -9.82 15.15 4.47
N TYR A 203 -10.18 14.89 3.22
CA TYR A 203 -10.05 15.85 2.13
C TYR A 203 -10.93 17.08 2.35
N PHE A 204 -12.23 16.89 2.61
CA PHE A 204 -13.16 18.02 2.76
C PHE A 204 -12.89 18.82 4.04
N ALA A 205 -12.71 18.15 5.18
CA ALA A 205 -12.38 18.80 6.44
C ALA A 205 -11.00 19.49 6.37
N GLY A 206 -10.01 18.85 5.74
CA GLY A 206 -8.69 19.42 5.55
C GLY A 206 -8.70 20.65 4.64
N ARG A 207 -9.53 20.65 3.58
CA ARG A 207 -9.67 21.79 2.67
C ARG A 207 -10.37 23.00 3.31
N GLN A 208 -11.40 22.76 4.12
CA GLN A 208 -12.20 23.83 4.72
C GLN A 208 -11.62 24.36 6.05
N PHE A 209 -11.04 23.47 6.86
CA PHE A 209 -10.62 23.78 8.23
C PHE A 209 -9.13 23.55 8.49
N GLY A 210 -8.35 23.11 7.50
CA GLY A 210 -6.95 22.77 7.67
C GLY A 210 -6.09 23.97 8.04
N ARG A 211 -5.66 24.04 9.31
CA ARG A 211 -4.77 25.08 9.83
C ARG A 211 -3.45 24.49 10.27
N ARG A 212 -3.48 23.39 11.03
CA ARG A 212 -2.27 22.74 11.54
C ARG A 212 -1.85 21.60 10.61
N LYS A 213 -0.66 21.72 10.02
CA LYS A 213 -0.08 20.65 9.19
C LYS A 213 0.30 19.44 10.03
N LEU A 214 0.00 18.24 9.53
CA LEU A 214 0.24 16.99 10.25
C LEU A 214 1.70 16.54 10.11
N ALA A 215 2.25 16.55 8.89
CA ALA A 215 3.61 16.12 8.61
C ALA A 215 4.22 16.96 7.47
N PRO A 216 4.69 18.20 7.75
CA PRO A 216 5.09 19.16 6.71
C PRO A 216 6.22 18.66 5.78
N GLN A 217 7.16 17.88 6.32
CA GLN A 217 8.33 17.40 5.57
C GLN A 217 8.01 16.19 4.66
N ILE A 218 6.99 15.40 5.00
CA ILE A 218 6.64 14.16 4.28
C ILE A 218 5.41 14.39 3.38
N SER A 219 4.42 15.13 3.88
CA SER A 219 3.16 15.42 3.18
C SER A 219 2.64 16.82 3.53
N PRO A 220 3.03 17.84 2.75
CA PRO A 220 2.62 19.23 2.99
C PRO A 220 1.09 19.46 2.90
N GLY A 221 0.37 18.56 2.23
CA GLY A 221 -1.07 18.64 2.02
C GLY A 221 -1.92 18.19 3.21
N LYS A 222 -1.38 17.38 4.14
CA LYS A 222 -2.16 16.81 5.26
C LYS A 222 -2.25 17.77 6.45
N SER A 223 -3.45 17.93 7.00
CA SER A 223 -3.72 18.71 8.22
C SER A 223 -4.25 17.81 9.35
N VAL A 224 -4.07 18.26 10.60
CA VAL A 224 -4.61 17.60 11.79
C VAL A 224 -6.14 17.64 11.76
N GLU A 225 -6.72 18.79 11.39
CA GLU A 225 -8.17 18.94 11.28
C GLU A 225 -8.77 18.04 10.21
N GLY A 226 -8.04 17.84 9.10
CA GLY A 226 -8.39 16.85 8.09
C GLY A 226 -8.37 15.44 8.67
N ALA A 227 -7.30 15.04 9.36
CA ALA A 227 -7.23 13.71 9.97
C ALA A 227 -8.39 13.43 10.95
N VAL A 228 -8.73 14.40 11.81
CA VAL A 228 -9.86 14.30 12.73
C VAL A 228 -11.19 14.20 11.96
N GLY A 229 -11.38 15.03 10.93
CA GLY A 229 -12.58 14.97 10.08
C GLY A 229 -12.73 13.64 9.35
N GLY A 230 -11.62 13.05 8.88
CA GLY A 230 -11.62 11.71 8.29
C GLY A 230 -12.06 10.63 9.26
N VAL A 231 -11.52 10.63 10.49
CA VAL A 231 -11.93 9.68 11.53
C VAL A 231 -13.43 9.82 11.83
N ILE A 232 -13.94 11.04 12.04
CA ILE A 232 -15.36 11.26 12.32
C ILE A 232 -16.23 10.74 11.18
N VAL A 233 -15.94 11.13 9.93
CA VAL A 233 -16.75 10.71 8.77
C VAL A 233 -16.67 9.20 8.55
N GLY A 234 -15.48 8.60 8.65
CA GLY A 234 -15.29 7.16 8.55
C GLY A 234 -16.09 6.39 9.62
N THR A 235 -16.07 6.86 10.87
CA THR A 235 -16.86 6.26 11.96
C THR A 235 -18.36 6.37 11.72
N LEU A 236 -18.84 7.51 11.22
CA LEU A 236 -20.27 7.71 10.90
C LEU A 236 -20.74 6.84 9.73
N PHE A 237 -19.87 6.51 8.78
CA PHE A 237 -20.20 5.61 7.67
C PHE A 237 -20.33 4.15 8.08
N GLY A 238 -19.79 3.76 9.23
CA GLY A 238 -19.93 2.40 9.77
C GLY A 238 -21.39 1.94 9.93
N PRO A 239 -22.22 2.62 10.75
CA PRO A 239 -23.63 2.26 10.90
C PRO A 239 -24.44 2.42 9.60
N ILE A 240 -24.09 3.37 8.73
CA ILE A 240 -24.72 3.53 7.41
C ILE A 240 -24.48 2.28 6.57
N THR A 241 -23.23 1.81 6.50
CA THR A 241 -22.86 0.62 5.74
C THR A 241 -23.59 -0.61 6.28
N LYS A 242 -23.65 -0.74 7.61
CA LYS A 242 -24.42 -1.81 8.27
C LYS A 242 -25.90 -1.78 7.83
N GLY A 243 -26.56 -0.64 7.96
CA GLY A 243 -27.99 -0.52 7.62
C GLY A 243 -28.29 -0.72 6.14
N VAL A 244 -27.38 -0.29 5.24
CA VAL A 244 -27.50 -0.58 3.81
C VAL A 244 -27.39 -2.07 3.56
N ILE A 245 -26.41 -2.74 4.15
CA ILE A 245 -26.21 -4.18 3.91
C ILE A 245 -27.39 -4.99 4.47
N GLU A 246 -27.89 -4.68 5.67
CA GLU A 246 -29.09 -5.36 6.22
C GLU A 246 -30.33 -5.22 5.32
N LEU A 247 -30.42 -4.14 4.53
CA LEU A 247 -31.53 -3.92 3.59
C LEU A 247 -31.41 -4.78 2.31
N PHE A 248 -30.20 -4.99 1.81
CA PHE A 248 -29.96 -5.67 0.53
C PHE A 248 -29.46 -7.12 0.68
N TRP A 249 -28.94 -7.48 1.85
CA TRP A 249 -28.36 -8.78 2.21
C TRP A 249 -28.82 -9.16 3.63
N PRO A 250 -30.10 -9.55 3.80
CA PRO A 250 -30.64 -9.99 5.08
C PRO A 250 -30.12 -11.35 5.54
#